data_AF-C0L4L7-F1
#
_entry.id   AF-C0L4L7-F1
#
_cell.length_a   1.000
_cell.length_b   1.000
_cell.length_c   1.000
_cell.angle_alpha   90.00
_cell.angle_beta   90.00
_cell.angle_gamma   90.00
#
_symmetry.space_group_name_H-M   'P 1'
#
loop_
_entity.id
_entity.type
_entity.pdbx_description
1 polymer ?
#
loop_
_entity_poly.entity_id
_entity_poly.type
_entity_poly.pdbx_seq_one_letter_code
_entity_poly.pdbx_strand_id
1 'polypeptide(L)'
;ASIGPSAGGSVYSPAMTDFVVMVEKAGTMFVTGPDVVKTVLGEEISFDDLGGAMTHGSKSGVAHFVAQNEYECMDCIKKLISYIPQNNSEEPPKIKTDDDPNRLDHNLINVIPENPLQPYDMKDIINSIVDNHEFFEVHELFAPNIVVGYGRMDGQAVGIIANNPMHLADALDIDSSNKAARF
;
A
#
# COMPACT_ATOMS: atom_id res chain seq x y z
N ALA A 1 -5.32 11.61 -5.76
CA ALA A 1 -4.57 10.98 -6.86
C ALA A 1 -3.64 12.01 -7.48
N SER A 2 -2.38 11.65 -7.72
CA SER A 2 -1.40 12.49 -8.42
C SER A 2 -1.14 11.91 -9.80
N ILE A 3 -1.68 12.60 -10.82
CA ILE A 3 -1.61 12.24 -12.24
C ILE A 3 -0.88 13.34 -13.03
N GLY A 4 -0.03 14.10 -12.32
CA GLY A 4 0.67 15.24 -12.89
C GLY A 4 1.68 15.83 -11.90
N PRO A 5 2.41 16.87 -12.29
CA PRO A 5 3.37 17.54 -11.43
C PRO A 5 2.67 18.30 -10.29
N SER A 6 3.16 18.12 -9.06
CA SER A 6 2.75 18.85 -7.86
C SER A 6 4.01 19.33 -7.13
N ALA A 7 4.27 20.63 -7.17
CA ALA A 7 5.45 21.23 -6.55
C ALA A 7 5.08 22.24 -5.47
N GLY A 8 5.96 22.44 -4.49
CA GLY A 8 5.82 23.48 -3.47
C GLY A 8 4.58 23.27 -2.60
N GLY A 9 3.79 24.32 -2.38
CA GLY A 9 2.63 24.27 -1.48
C GLY A 9 1.56 23.23 -1.88
N SER A 10 1.51 22.84 -3.15
CA SER A 10 0.50 21.89 -3.65
C SER A 10 0.63 20.49 -3.05
N VAL A 11 1.81 20.09 -2.56
CA VAL A 11 2.01 18.74 -2.01
C VAL A 11 1.44 18.56 -0.61
N TYR A 12 1.15 19.65 0.11
CA TYR A 12 0.65 19.54 1.48
C TYR A 12 -0.80 19.03 1.55
N SER A 13 -1.63 19.34 0.55
CA SER A 13 -3.00 18.82 0.51
C SER A 13 -3.04 17.29 0.41
N PRO A 14 -2.38 16.62 -0.58
CA PRO A 14 -2.36 15.17 -0.62
C PRO A 14 -1.66 14.55 0.60
N ALA A 15 -0.65 15.20 1.19
CA ALA A 15 -0.01 14.71 2.42
C ALA A 15 -0.95 14.67 3.65
N MET A 16 -2.05 15.45 3.62
CA MET A 16 -3.06 15.47 4.68
C MET A 16 -4.25 14.53 4.41
N THR A 17 -4.34 13.93 3.21
CA THR A 17 -5.37 12.94 2.90
C THR A 17 -4.99 11.55 3.42
N ASP A 18 -5.95 10.63 3.46
CA ASP A 18 -5.74 9.27 3.97
C ASP A 18 -4.90 8.41 3.02
N PHE A 19 -5.08 8.58 1.70
CA PHE A 19 -4.39 7.79 0.69
C PHE A 19 -3.90 8.63 -0.49
N VAL A 20 -2.69 8.34 -0.93
CA VAL A 20 -2.06 8.95 -2.11
C VAL A 20 -1.78 7.86 -3.14
N VAL A 21 -2.51 7.92 -4.25
CA VAL A 21 -2.26 7.11 -5.45
C VAL A 21 -1.49 7.98 -6.45
N MET A 22 -0.33 7.51 -6.93
CA MET A 22 0.47 8.21 -7.95
C MET A 22 0.52 7.41 -9.25
N VAL A 23 0.50 8.08 -10.39
CA VAL A 23 0.69 7.44 -11.71
C VAL A 23 2.15 7.48 -12.11
N GLU A 24 2.70 6.34 -12.51
CA GLU A 24 4.08 6.22 -12.96
C GLU A 24 4.36 7.15 -14.17
N LYS A 25 5.51 7.83 -14.16
CA LYS A 25 5.97 8.78 -15.19
C LYS A 25 5.10 10.02 -15.43
N ALA A 26 3.91 10.11 -14.82
CA ALA A 26 3.03 11.28 -14.88
C ALA A 26 2.98 12.04 -13.56
N GLY A 27 2.85 11.32 -12.44
CA GLY A 27 2.80 11.90 -11.11
C GLY A 27 4.19 12.21 -10.56
N THR A 28 4.41 13.47 -10.18
CA THR A 28 5.64 13.90 -9.50
C THR A 28 5.30 14.83 -8.34
N MET A 29 5.93 14.65 -7.19
CA MET A 29 5.69 15.43 -5.98
C MET A 29 7.01 15.86 -5.30
N PHE A 30 7.17 17.14 -4.98
CA PHE A 30 8.29 17.61 -4.16
C PHE A 30 8.01 19.01 -3.60
N VAL A 31 8.54 19.30 -2.41
CA VAL A 31 8.45 20.65 -1.83
C VAL A 31 9.37 21.62 -2.57
N THR A 32 10.59 21.19 -2.87
CA THR A 32 11.62 22.00 -3.53
C THR A 32 12.11 21.25 -4.76
N GLY A 33 12.11 21.89 -5.93
CA GLY A 33 12.46 21.25 -7.19
C GLY A 33 13.96 21.01 -7.41
N PRO A 34 14.34 20.19 -8.40
CA PRO A 34 15.73 19.80 -8.66
C PRO A 34 16.69 20.97 -8.91
N ASP A 35 16.24 22.02 -9.61
CA ASP A 35 17.09 23.19 -9.90
C ASP A 35 17.53 23.92 -8.63
N VAL A 36 16.64 23.99 -7.62
CA VAL A 36 16.95 24.60 -6.33
C VAL A 36 17.87 23.68 -5.51
N VAL A 37 17.64 22.37 -5.55
CA VAL A 37 18.54 21.37 -4.94
C VAL A 37 19.95 21.52 -5.49
N LYS A 38 20.11 21.59 -6.82
CA LYS A 38 21.39 21.81 -7.48
C LYS A 38 22.05 23.13 -7.08
N THR A 39 21.27 24.21 -7.05
CA THR A 39 21.82 25.54 -6.75
C THR A 39 22.26 25.69 -5.29
N VAL A 40 21.53 25.08 -4.35
CA VAL A 40 21.77 25.24 -2.91
C VAL A 40 22.70 24.16 -2.33
N LEU A 41 22.55 22.91 -2.77
CA LEU A 41 23.28 21.76 -2.24
C LEU A 41 24.37 21.26 -3.20
N GLY A 42 24.36 21.68 -4.46
CA GLY A 42 25.30 21.19 -5.48
C GLY A 42 24.97 19.79 -6.01
N GLU A 43 23.83 19.22 -5.62
CA GLU A 43 23.42 17.87 -6.01
C GLU A 43 22.60 17.90 -7.31
N GLU A 44 22.98 17.07 -8.28
CA GLU A 44 22.21 16.86 -9.50
C GLU A 44 21.30 15.64 -9.33
N ILE A 45 19.99 15.85 -9.43
CA ILE A 45 18.98 14.80 -9.33
C ILE A 45 17.89 15.04 -10.37
N SER A 46 17.34 13.97 -10.94
CA SER A 46 16.23 14.08 -11.89
C SER A 46 14.90 14.34 -11.17
N PHE A 47 13.88 14.79 -11.90
CA PHE A 47 12.52 14.93 -11.33
C PHE A 47 11.96 13.60 -10.83
N ASP A 48 12.20 12.51 -11.57
CA ASP A 48 11.74 11.17 -11.22
C ASP A 48 12.47 10.63 -9.99
N ASP A 49 13.79 10.82 -9.90
CA ASP A 49 14.58 10.38 -8.75
C ASP A 49 14.25 11.19 -7.49
N LEU A 50 13.96 12.49 -7.65
CA LEU A 50 13.62 13.37 -6.53
C LEU A 50 12.22 13.12 -5.97
N GLY A 51 11.23 12.93 -6.85
CA GLY A 51 9.82 12.96 -6.46
C GLY A 51 8.89 12.18 -7.38
N GLY A 52 9.41 11.28 -8.19
CA GLY A 52 8.60 10.40 -9.03
C GLY A 52 7.77 9.43 -8.20
N ALA A 53 6.72 8.88 -8.82
CA ALA A 53 5.83 7.91 -8.19
C ALA A 53 6.60 6.75 -7.54
N MET A 54 7.68 6.25 -8.18
CA MET A 54 8.41 5.13 -7.62
C MET A 54 9.26 5.49 -6.38
N THR A 55 9.87 6.68 -6.38
CA THR A 55 10.58 7.20 -5.21
C THR A 55 9.63 7.31 -4.02
N HIS A 56 8.41 7.80 -4.24
CA HIS A 56 7.42 7.91 -3.18
C HIS A 56 6.79 6.58 -2.75
N GLY A 57 6.67 5.62 -3.67
CA GLY A 57 6.08 4.32 -3.40
C GLY A 57 7.02 3.33 -2.72
N SER A 58 8.35 3.46 -2.88
CA SER A 58 9.32 2.52 -2.30
C SER A 58 10.29 3.10 -1.29
N LYS A 59 10.60 4.40 -1.36
CA LYS A 59 11.62 5.01 -0.51
C LYS A 59 11.02 5.91 0.56
N SER A 60 10.16 6.85 0.17
CA SER A 60 9.65 7.84 1.14
C SER A 60 8.35 7.42 1.83
N GLY A 61 7.64 6.41 1.33
CA GLY A 61 6.33 5.99 1.86
C GLY A 61 5.23 7.05 1.75
N VAL A 62 5.36 7.99 0.81
CA VAL A 62 4.35 9.04 0.60
C VAL A 62 3.22 8.53 -0.31
N ALA A 63 3.56 7.71 -1.31
CA ALA A 63 2.59 7.11 -2.20
C ALA A 63 2.17 5.73 -1.67
N HIS A 64 0.89 5.60 -1.37
CA HIS A 64 0.27 4.36 -0.89
C HIS A 64 0.14 3.32 -2.01
N PHE A 65 -0.04 3.82 -3.23
CA PHE A 65 -0.18 3.03 -4.45
C PHE A 65 0.53 3.72 -5.62
N VAL A 66 1.13 2.91 -6.49
CA VAL A 66 1.72 3.36 -7.76
C VAL A 66 1.00 2.64 -8.89
N ALA A 67 0.26 3.38 -9.72
CA ALA A 67 -0.45 2.86 -10.88
C ALA A 67 0.35 3.09 -12.16
N GLN A 68 0.30 2.18 -13.13
CA GLN A 68 1.04 2.30 -14.39
C GLN A 68 0.47 3.39 -15.31
N ASN A 69 -0.82 3.70 -15.19
CA ASN A 69 -1.52 4.69 -15.99
C ASN A 69 -2.77 5.23 -15.28
N GLU A 70 -3.43 6.20 -15.90
CA GLU A 70 -4.62 6.86 -15.34
C GLU A 70 -5.81 5.91 -15.15
N TYR A 71 -6.00 4.95 -16.06
CA TYR A 71 -7.10 3.99 -15.97
C TYR A 71 -6.94 3.08 -14.76
N GLU A 72 -5.76 2.52 -14.58
CA GLU A 72 -5.42 1.71 -13.40
C GLU A 72 -5.51 2.54 -12.11
N CYS A 73 -5.11 3.81 -12.14
CA CYS A 73 -5.28 4.71 -11.00
C CYS A 73 -6.76 4.85 -10.61
N MET A 74 -7.65 5.04 -11.59
CA MET A 74 -9.08 5.13 -11.33
C MET A 74 -9.66 3.80 -10.83
N ASP A 75 -9.20 2.66 -11.35
CA ASP A 75 -9.66 1.35 -10.88
C ASP A 75 -9.15 1.04 -9.46
N CYS A 76 -7.91 1.42 -9.13
CA CYS A 76 -7.36 1.40 -7.78
C CYS A 76 -8.23 2.23 -6.82
N ILE A 77 -8.63 3.44 -7.23
CA ILE A 77 -9.48 4.31 -6.40
C ILE A 77 -10.87 3.68 -6.21
N LYS A 78 -11.49 3.16 -7.27
CA LYS A 78 -12.80 2.46 -7.18
C LYS A 78 -12.71 1.24 -6.25
N LYS A 79 -11.62 0.48 -6.33
CA LYS A 79 -11.39 -0.68 -5.46
C LYS A 79 -11.22 -0.21 -4.01
N LEU A 80 -10.40 0.80 -3.75
CA LEU A 80 -10.19 1.37 -2.41
C LEU A 80 -11.51 1.84 -1.77
N ILE A 81 -12.30 2.68 -2.47
CA ILE A 81 -13.57 3.19 -1.93
C ILE A 81 -14.61 2.07 -1.70
N SER A 82 -14.47 0.92 -2.35
CA SER A 82 -15.36 -0.22 -2.11
C SER A 82 -15.19 -0.81 -0.70
N TYR A 83 -14.03 -0.63 -0.06
CA TYR A 83 -13.73 -1.12 1.30
C TYR A 83 -14.05 -0.08 2.39
N ILE A 84 -14.22 1.19 2.03
CA ILE A 84 -14.30 2.31 2.99
C ILE A 84 -15.77 2.77 3.13
N PRO A 85 -16.28 3.01 4.35
CA PRO A 85 -17.60 3.60 4.55
C PRO A 85 -17.65 5.04 4.01
N GLN A 86 -18.83 5.54 3.66
CA GLN A 86 -18.95 6.91 3.14
C GLN A 86 -18.58 7.98 4.18
N ASN A 87 -18.67 7.64 5.47
CA ASN A 87 -18.30 8.50 6.59
C ASN A 87 -18.05 7.65 7.85
N ASN A 88 -17.60 8.30 8.93
CA ASN A 88 -17.22 7.65 10.19
C ASN A 88 -18.40 7.13 11.04
N SER A 89 -19.64 7.35 10.62
CA SER A 89 -20.85 6.93 11.35
C SER A 89 -21.54 5.74 10.68
N GLU A 90 -21.06 5.31 9.52
CA GLU A 90 -21.58 4.17 8.76
C GLU A 90 -20.62 2.98 8.83
N GLU A 91 -21.18 1.78 8.72
CA GLU A 91 -20.38 0.57 8.56
C GLU A 91 -19.83 0.48 7.13
N PRO A 92 -18.67 -0.19 6.93
CA PRO A 92 -18.15 -0.45 5.59
C PRO A 92 -19.17 -1.20 4.71
N PRO A 93 -19.18 -0.98 3.38
CA PRO A 93 -20.13 -1.63 2.49
C PRO A 93 -20.01 -3.17 2.53
N LYS A 94 -21.08 -3.85 2.94
CA LYS A 94 -21.19 -5.32 2.78
C LYS A 94 -21.53 -5.65 1.34
N ILE A 95 -20.74 -6.52 0.71
CA ILE A 95 -21.02 -7.04 -0.64
C ILE A 95 -21.51 -8.47 -0.57
N LYS A 96 -22.16 -8.94 -1.63
CA LYS A 96 -22.45 -10.38 -1.77
C LYS A 96 -21.17 -11.09 -2.20
N THR A 97 -20.84 -12.16 -1.49
CA THR A 97 -19.78 -13.09 -1.86
C THR A 97 -20.38 -14.47 -2.13
N ASP A 98 -19.73 -15.21 -3.01
CA ASP A 98 -19.96 -16.62 -3.29
C ASP A 98 -18.96 -17.54 -2.56
N ASP A 99 -17.98 -16.96 -1.85
CA ASP A 99 -17.07 -17.71 -0.98
C ASP A 99 -17.82 -18.25 0.25
N ASP A 100 -17.55 -19.50 0.62
CA ASP A 100 -18.16 -20.15 1.77
C ASP A 100 -17.45 -19.66 3.04
N PRO A 101 -18.16 -19.05 4.01
CA PRO A 101 -17.55 -18.63 5.28
C PRO A 101 -16.97 -19.82 6.09
N ASN A 102 -17.30 -21.07 5.72
CA ASN A 102 -16.76 -22.29 6.31
C ASN A 102 -15.70 -22.97 5.43
N ARG A 103 -15.20 -22.30 4.38
CA ARG A 103 -14.15 -22.84 3.51
C ARG A 103 -12.95 -23.27 4.34
N LEU A 104 -12.53 -24.52 4.14
CA LEU A 104 -11.32 -25.08 4.74
C LEU A 104 -10.20 -25.09 3.72
N ASP A 105 -9.07 -24.49 4.06
CA ASP A 105 -7.84 -24.64 3.28
C ASP A 105 -6.84 -25.51 4.05
N HIS A 106 -6.72 -26.76 3.62
CA HIS A 106 -5.79 -27.71 4.22
C HIS A 106 -4.32 -27.36 3.93
N ASN A 107 -4.03 -26.50 2.95
CA ASN A 107 -2.65 -26.11 2.63
C ASN A 107 -2.05 -25.22 3.71
N LEU A 108 -2.86 -24.48 4.48
CA LEU A 108 -2.40 -23.61 5.57
C LEU A 108 -1.52 -24.32 6.59
N ILE A 109 -1.78 -25.62 6.83
CA ILE A 109 -1.01 -26.45 7.77
C ILE A 109 0.45 -26.58 7.32
N ASN A 110 0.71 -26.49 6.02
CA ASN A 110 2.02 -26.70 5.41
C ASN A 110 2.73 -25.39 5.04
N VAL A 111 2.12 -24.22 5.27
CA VAL A 111 2.72 -22.92 4.90
C VAL A 111 3.92 -22.60 5.80
N ILE A 112 3.83 -22.95 7.09
CA ILE A 112 4.92 -22.70 8.04
C ILE A 112 5.98 -23.82 7.88
N PRO A 113 7.23 -23.48 7.51
CA PRO A 113 8.29 -24.48 7.36
C PRO A 113 8.67 -25.12 8.69
N GLU A 114 9.08 -26.40 8.66
CA GLU A 114 9.59 -27.08 9.87
C GLU A 114 10.90 -26.45 10.39
N ASN A 115 11.72 -25.88 9.49
CA ASN A 115 12.92 -25.16 9.86
C ASN A 115 12.57 -23.73 10.28
N PRO A 116 12.80 -23.33 11.56
CA PRO A 116 12.44 -22.01 12.06
C PRO A 116 13.24 -20.86 11.43
N LEU A 117 14.35 -21.16 10.74
CA LEU A 117 15.14 -20.15 10.02
C LEU A 117 14.69 -19.96 8.57
N GLN A 118 13.76 -20.78 8.08
CA GLN A 118 13.24 -20.66 6.72
C GLN A 118 12.01 -19.74 6.73
N PRO A 119 12.01 -18.64 5.95
CA PRO A 119 10.85 -17.76 5.86
C PRO A 119 9.74 -18.40 5.02
N TYR A 120 8.52 -17.87 5.18
CA TYR A 120 7.35 -18.15 4.37
C TYR A 120 6.67 -16.85 3.95
N ASP A 121 5.85 -16.91 2.91
CA ASP A 121 5.08 -15.75 2.45
C ASP A 121 3.81 -15.59 3.30
N MET A 122 3.74 -14.50 4.06
CA MET A 122 2.56 -14.18 4.86
C MET A 122 1.34 -13.92 3.96
N LYS A 123 1.54 -13.46 2.72
CA LYS A 123 0.44 -13.20 1.79
C LYS A 123 -0.28 -14.48 1.39
N ASP A 124 0.39 -15.63 1.39
CA ASP A 124 -0.28 -16.93 1.15
C ASP A 124 -1.33 -17.22 2.22
N ILE A 125 -1.03 -16.92 3.48
CA ILE A 125 -1.98 -17.06 4.60
C ILE A 125 -3.12 -16.05 4.45
N ILE A 126 -2.80 -14.77 4.18
CA ILE A 126 -3.80 -13.71 4.00
C ILE A 126 -4.76 -14.06 2.87
N ASN A 127 -4.25 -14.42 1.70
CA ASN A 127 -5.05 -14.81 0.56
C ASN A 127 -5.88 -16.06 0.87
N SER A 128 -5.36 -17.02 1.64
CA SER A 128 -6.15 -18.18 2.04
C SER A 128 -7.38 -17.82 2.89
N ILE A 129 -7.30 -16.81 3.77
CA ILE A 129 -8.38 -16.50 4.73
C ILE A 129 -9.41 -15.47 4.23
N VAL A 130 -9.06 -14.62 3.27
CA VAL A 130 -9.99 -13.61 2.74
C VAL A 130 -10.88 -14.18 1.64
N ASP A 131 -12.07 -13.60 1.50
CA ASP A 131 -13.03 -13.95 0.46
C ASP A 131 -12.38 -13.91 -0.93
N ASN A 132 -12.61 -14.97 -1.72
CA ASN A 132 -12.15 -15.10 -3.09
C ASN A 132 -10.63 -14.95 -3.28
N HIS A 133 -9.86 -15.12 -2.19
CA HIS A 133 -8.42 -14.90 -2.17
C HIS A 133 -8.00 -13.49 -2.61
N GLU A 134 -8.89 -12.50 -2.45
CA GLU A 134 -8.63 -11.12 -2.87
C GLU A 134 -8.16 -10.23 -1.70
N PHE A 135 -6.86 -10.01 -1.67
CA PHE A 135 -6.23 -9.01 -0.81
C PHE A 135 -5.86 -7.75 -1.59
N PHE A 136 -6.18 -6.58 -1.03
CA PHE A 136 -5.85 -5.27 -1.59
C PHE A 136 -4.83 -4.57 -0.69
N GLU A 137 -3.56 -4.78 -1.03
CA GLU A 137 -2.43 -4.33 -0.23
C GLU A 137 -2.14 -2.84 -0.38
N VAL A 138 -1.91 -2.18 0.75
CA VAL A 138 -1.54 -0.77 0.84
C VAL A 138 -0.03 -0.69 1.12
N HIS A 139 0.67 0.24 0.45
CA HIS A 139 2.12 0.38 0.59
C HIS A 139 2.89 -0.92 0.27
N GLU A 140 2.49 -1.68 -0.75
CA GLU A 140 3.16 -2.94 -1.13
C GLU A 140 4.67 -2.76 -1.37
N LEU A 141 5.06 -1.61 -1.92
CA LEU A 141 6.44 -1.31 -2.30
C LEU A 141 7.26 -0.66 -1.17
N PHE A 142 6.64 -0.31 -0.04
CA PHE A 142 7.26 0.39 1.09
C PHE A 142 7.17 -0.44 2.38
N ALA A 143 8.28 -0.56 3.12
CA ALA A 143 8.39 -1.35 4.34
C ALA A 143 7.78 -2.77 4.21
N PRO A 144 8.33 -3.62 3.32
CA PRO A 144 7.73 -4.92 2.98
C PRO A 144 7.83 -5.97 4.11
N ASN A 145 8.55 -5.66 5.20
CA ASN A 145 8.61 -6.42 6.44
C ASN A 145 7.28 -6.41 7.24
N ILE A 146 6.35 -5.52 6.89
CA ILE A 146 4.96 -5.56 7.37
C ILE A 146 3.98 -5.39 6.20
N VAL A 147 2.96 -6.23 6.17
CA VAL A 147 1.87 -6.19 5.18
C VAL A 147 0.67 -5.52 5.83
N VAL A 148 0.11 -4.53 5.14
CA VAL A 148 -1.14 -3.88 5.56
C VAL A 148 -2.05 -3.75 4.34
N GLY A 149 -3.36 -3.89 4.54
CA GLY A 149 -4.30 -3.79 3.43
C GLY A 149 -5.69 -4.28 3.77
N TYR A 150 -6.54 -4.28 2.76
CA TYR A 150 -7.95 -4.64 2.90
C TYR A 150 -8.27 -6.00 2.29
N GLY A 151 -9.12 -6.75 2.96
CA GLY A 151 -9.76 -7.96 2.45
C GLY A 151 -11.26 -7.93 2.71
N ARG A 152 -11.95 -9.02 2.40
CA ARG A 152 -13.30 -9.25 2.89
C ARG A 152 -13.43 -10.61 3.56
N MET A 153 -14.36 -10.72 4.50
CA MET A 153 -14.77 -11.98 5.14
C MET A 153 -16.30 -11.98 5.22
N ASP A 154 -16.95 -12.98 4.61
CA ASP A 154 -18.42 -13.02 4.44
C ASP A 154 -18.96 -11.69 3.83
N GLY A 155 -18.24 -11.13 2.88
CA GLY A 155 -18.57 -9.90 2.18
C GLY A 155 -18.37 -8.61 2.99
N GLN A 156 -17.95 -8.68 4.26
CA GLN A 156 -17.63 -7.52 5.08
C GLN A 156 -16.17 -7.10 4.91
N ALA A 157 -15.91 -5.79 4.77
CA ALA A 157 -14.54 -5.29 4.67
C ALA A 157 -13.77 -5.48 6.00
N VAL A 158 -12.55 -5.97 5.90
CA VAL A 158 -11.62 -6.15 7.02
C VAL A 158 -10.28 -5.50 6.68
N GLY A 159 -9.67 -4.83 7.67
CA GLY A 159 -8.28 -4.38 7.61
C GLY A 159 -7.37 -5.44 8.21
N ILE A 160 -6.26 -5.72 7.54
CA ILE A 160 -5.29 -6.75 7.95
C ILE A 160 -3.94 -6.07 8.14
N ILE A 161 -3.29 -6.39 9.27
CA ILE A 161 -1.90 -6.03 9.57
C ILE A 161 -1.18 -7.32 9.91
N ALA A 162 -0.11 -7.65 9.19
CA ALA A 162 0.63 -8.89 9.40
C ALA A 162 2.14 -8.70 9.19
N ASN A 163 2.93 -9.30 10.07
CA ASN A 163 4.37 -9.40 9.93
C ASN A 163 4.75 -10.24 8.70
N ASN A 164 5.83 -9.88 8.00
CA ASN A 164 6.29 -10.61 6.81
C ASN A 164 7.71 -11.18 6.98
N PRO A 165 7.85 -12.47 7.31
CA PRO A 165 9.15 -13.12 7.53
C PRO A 165 10.09 -13.09 6.32
N MET A 166 9.57 -12.88 5.09
CA MET A 166 10.39 -12.79 3.88
C MET A 166 11.31 -11.57 3.86
N HIS A 167 11.02 -10.54 4.66
CA HIS A 167 11.79 -9.30 4.72
C HIS A 167 12.23 -8.99 6.13
N LEU A 168 13.53 -8.71 6.31
CA LEU A 168 14.15 -8.40 7.61
C LEU A 168 13.85 -9.41 8.71
N ALA A 169 13.51 -10.66 8.34
CA ALA A 169 13.04 -11.69 9.25
C ALA A 169 11.93 -11.16 10.17
N ASP A 170 10.93 -10.48 9.60
CA ASP A 170 9.77 -9.87 10.26
C ASP A 170 10.00 -8.74 11.28
N ALA A 171 11.26 -8.33 11.48
CA ALA A 171 11.60 -7.30 12.45
C ALA A 171 10.89 -5.98 12.16
N LEU A 172 10.31 -5.39 13.22
CA LEU A 172 9.74 -4.06 13.18
C LEU A 172 10.84 -3.00 13.26
N ASP A 173 10.73 -2.01 12.39
CA ASP A 173 11.63 -0.86 12.27
C ASP A 173 10.82 0.44 12.16
N ILE A 174 11.50 1.56 11.90
CA ILE A 174 10.85 2.88 11.85
C ILE A 174 9.79 2.93 10.75
N ASP A 175 10.12 2.42 9.55
CA ASP A 175 9.24 2.53 8.39
C ASP A 175 8.03 1.61 8.48
N SER A 176 8.22 0.35 8.90
CA SER A 176 7.12 -0.58 9.15
C SER A 176 6.22 -0.11 10.31
N SER A 177 6.79 0.47 11.35
CA SER A 177 6.02 1.05 12.46
C SER A 177 5.15 2.21 11.99
N ASN A 178 5.71 3.13 11.19
CA ASN A 178 4.94 4.25 10.63
C ASN A 178 3.84 3.78 9.66
N LYS A 179 4.16 2.80 8.79
CA LYS A 179 3.21 2.19 7.85
C LYS A 179 2.02 1.58 8.58
N ALA A 180 2.27 0.74 9.59
CA ALA A 180 1.22 0.03 10.31
C ALA A 180 0.46 0.90 11.31
N ALA A 181 1.08 1.94 11.88
CA ALA A 181 0.40 2.83 12.83
C ALA A 181 -0.59 3.79 12.15
N ARG A 182 -0.38 4.13 10.87
CA ARG A 182 -1.27 5.01 10.11
C ARG A 182 -2.43 4.25 9.47
N PHE A 183 -2.23 2.98 9.14
CA PHE A 183 -3.26 2.08 8.62
C PHE A 183 -4.24 1.69 9.74
#